data_AF-A0AA39S7W1-F1
#
_entry.id   AF-A0AA39S7W1-F1
#
_cell.length_a   1.000
_cell.length_b   1.000
_cell.length_c   1.000
_cell.angle_alpha   90.00
_cell.angle_beta   90.00
_cell.angle_gamma   90.00
#
_symmetry.space_group_name_H-M   'P 1'
#
loop_
_entity.id
_entity.type
_entity.pdbx_description
1 polymer ?
#
loop_
_entity_poly.entity_id
_entity_poly.type
_entity_poly.pdbx_seq_one_letter_code
_entity_poly.pdbx_strand_id
1 'polypeptide(L)'
;MEPVAKAFRTWQGNTHFTFSRVVDSTNAYIKIGFGSRDHGDGFLFDGPGQTIAHAFAPTDGRFHYDADEQWAAGATPGSKSFDLETVALHEIGHLLGLGHSQVQGAIMFPSISILDWGN
;
A
#
# COMPACT_ATOMS: atom_id res chain seq x y z
N MET A 1 5.32 10.06 -6.70
CA MET A 1 5.05 10.06 -5.25
C MET A 1 6.29 9.52 -4.56
N GLU A 2 6.95 10.33 -3.74
CA GLU A 2 8.13 9.88 -2.97
C GLU A 2 7.86 8.65 -2.08
N PRO A 3 6.74 8.57 -1.33
CA PRO A 3 6.46 7.44 -0.42
C PRO A 3 6.46 6.06 -1.12
N VAL A 4 5.70 5.91 -2.20
CA VAL A 4 5.64 4.66 -2.97
C VAL A 4 7.00 4.28 -3.54
N ALA A 5 7.78 5.27 -4.00
CA ALA A 5 9.12 5.02 -4.52
C ALA A 5 10.09 4.52 -3.43
N LYS A 6 9.96 4.99 -2.18
CA LYS A 6 10.72 4.47 -1.04
C LYS A 6 10.34 3.03 -0.73
N ALA A 7 9.06 2.69 -0.71
CA ALA A 7 8.61 1.32 -0.49
C ALA A 7 9.20 0.33 -1.51
N PHE A 8 9.21 0.68 -2.81
CA PHE A 8 9.89 -0.12 -3.83
C PHE A 8 11.40 -0.23 -3.61
N ARG A 9 12.07 0.84 -3.16
CA ARG A 9 13.50 0.80 -2.83
C ARG A 9 13.78 -0.16 -1.66
N THR A 10 12.91 -0.17 -0.64
CA THR A 10 13.02 -1.11 0.48
C THR A 10 12.92 -2.55 0.00
N TRP A 11 11.93 -2.89 -0.83
CA TRP A 11 11.82 -4.23 -1.41
C TRP A 11 13.01 -4.59 -2.32
N GLN A 12 13.45 -3.66 -3.18
CA GLN A 12 14.61 -3.87 -4.04
C GLN A 12 15.89 -4.12 -3.23
N GLY A 13 16.06 -3.48 -2.08
CA GLY A 13 17.22 -3.68 -1.21
C GLY A 13 17.23 -5.02 -0.45
N ASN A 14 16.08 -5.69 -0.36
CA ASN A 14 15.90 -6.93 0.43
C ASN A 14 15.51 -8.15 -0.41
N THR A 15 15.46 -8.00 -1.74
CA THR A 15 15.06 -9.06 -2.67
C THR A 15 15.94 -9.02 -3.93
N HIS A 16 15.72 -9.95 -4.86
CA HIS A 16 16.34 -9.92 -6.19
C HIS A 16 15.53 -9.14 -7.24
N PHE A 17 14.38 -8.57 -6.85
CA PHE A 17 13.56 -7.77 -7.76
C PHE A 17 14.17 -6.40 -8.00
N THR A 18 13.96 -5.88 -9.21
CA THR A 18 14.26 -4.48 -9.55
C THR A 18 13.00 -3.79 -10.03
N PHE A 19 12.83 -2.52 -9.66
CA PHE A 19 11.67 -1.73 -10.05
C PHE A 19 12.09 -0.48 -10.79
N SER A 20 11.34 -0.13 -11.84
CA SER A 20 11.50 1.12 -12.56
C SER A 20 10.14 1.78 -12.73
N ARG A 21 10.11 3.09 -12.49
CA ARG A 21 8.90 3.87 -12.73
C ARG A 21 8.79 4.16 -14.23
N VAL A 22 7.63 3.85 -14.80
CA VAL A 22 7.30 4.20 -16.18
C VAL A 22 6.38 5.44 -16.22
N VAL A 23 6.46 6.20 -17.30
CA VAL A 23 5.60 7.37 -17.54
C VAL A 23 4.24 6.94 -18.11
N ASP A 24 4.26 6.01 -19.06
CA ASP A 24 3.06 5.38 -19.60
C ASP A 24 2.73 4.12 -18.79
N SER A 25 1.57 4.14 -18.15
CA SER A 25 1.10 3.04 -17.29
C SER A 25 0.40 1.92 -18.07
N THR A 26 0.19 2.05 -19.39
CA THR A 26 -0.51 1.06 -20.22
C THR A 26 0.09 -0.33 -20.05
N ASN A 27 1.43 -0.41 -20.16
CA ASN A 27 2.20 -1.66 -20.09
C ASN A 27 2.94 -1.86 -18.76
N ALA A 28 2.58 -1.09 -17.71
CA ALA A 28 3.17 -1.28 -16.40
C ALA A 28 2.72 -2.61 -15.78
N TYR A 29 3.67 -3.41 -15.28
CA TYR A 29 3.37 -4.64 -14.54
C TYR A 29 2.68 -4.37 -13.21
N ILE A 30 3.05 -3.27 -12.54
CA ILE A 30 2.43 -2.83 -11.30
C ILE A 30 1.77 -1.47 -11.53
N LYS A 31 0.48 -1.38 -11.20
CA LYS A 31 -0.32 -0.15 -11.34
C LYS A 31 -0.87 0.24 -9.99
N ILE A 32 -0.54 1.46 -9.56
CA ILE A 32 -0.89 1.97 -8.23
C ILE A 32 -1.78 3.19 -8.42
N GLY A 33 -2.91 3.21 -7.71
CA GLY A 33 -3.90 4.27 -7.83
C GLY A 33 -4.65 4.53 -6.52
N PHE A 34 -5.51 5.53 -6.56
CA PHE A 34 -6.51 5.81 -5.52
C PHE A 34 -7.88 5.51 -6.11
N GLY A 35 -8.73 4.84 -5.34
CA GLY A 35 -10.13 4.58 -5.68
C GLY A 35 -11.01 4.98 -4.51
N SER A 36 -12.23 5.44 -4.77
CA SER A 36 -13.24 5.69 -3.72
C SER A 36 -14.41 4.77 -3.99
N ARG A 37 -14.87 4.06 -2.95
CA ARG A 37 -16.06 3.18 -3.00
C ARG A 37 -16.02 2.25 -4.22
N ASP A 38 -17.04 2.29 -5.09
CA ASP A 38 -16.98 1.63 -6.38
C ASP A 38 -16.06 2.39 -7.33
N HIS A 39 -14.94 1.73 -7.65
CA HIS A 39 -13.90 2.24 -8.54
C HIS A 39 -13.63 1.27 -9.71
N GLY A 40 -14.61 0.42 -10.04
CA GLY A 40 -14.64 -0.31 -11.31
C GLY A 40 -13.86 -1.63 -11.35
N ASP A 41 -13.36 -2.12 -10.22
CA ASP A 41 -12.68 -3.42 -10.12
C ASP A 41 -13.49 -4.52 -9.41
N GLY A 42 -14.69 -4.19 -8.93
CA GLY A 42 -15.59 -5.11 -8.23
C GLY A 42 -15.28 -5.31 -6.74
N PHE A 43 -14.25 -4.65 -6.20
CA PHE A 43 -13.88 -4.67 -4.78
C PHE A 43 -14.07 -3.28 -4.20
N LEU A 44 -15.26 -3.01 -3.66
CA LEU A 44 -15.61 -1.68 -3.20
C LEU A 44 -14.86 -1.33 -1.91
N PHE A 45 -14.33 -0.11 -1.83
CA PHE A 45 -13.96 0.48 -0.56
C PHE A 45 -15.18 0.91 0.25
N ASP A 46 -15.02 1.08 1.56
CA ASP A 46 -16.11 1.35 2.49
C ASP A 46 -16.19 2.81 2.97
N GLY A 47 -15.27 3.66 2.50
CA GLY A 47 -15.10 5.01 3.03
C GLY A 47 -14.17 4.98 4.25
N PRO A 48 -14.17 6.03 5.10
CA PRO A 48 -13.18 6.11 6.18
C PRO A 48 -13.25 4.95 7.19
N GLY A 49 -12.12 4.27 7.40
CA GLY A 49 -11.91 3.15 8.31
C GLY A 49 -11.63 1.82 7.61
N GLN A 50 -11.77 0.73 8.37
CA GLN A 50 -11.71 -0.70 7.96
C GLN A 50 -10.78 -1.07 6.79
N THR A 51 -11.16 -0.81 5.54
CA THR A 51 -10.39 -1.17 4.34
C THR A 51 -9.66 0.04 3.76
N ILE A 52 -8.42 0.23 4.19
CA ILE A 52 -7.61 1.39 3.78
C ILE A 52 -6.94 1.23 2.41
N ALA A 53 -6.82 -0.01 1.93
CA ALA A 53 -6.13 -0.38 0.69
C ALA A 53 -6.44 -1.84 0.30
N HIS A 54 -6.18 -2.19 -0.96
CA HIS A 54 -6.06 -3.59 -1.39
C HIS A 54 -5.06 -3.80 -2.52
N ALA A 55 -4.51 -5.00 -2.61
CA ALA A 55 -3.66 -5.45 -3.72
C ALA A 55 -4.17 -6.74 -4.35
N PHE A 56 -4.05 -6.82 -5.67
CA PHE A 56 -4.43 -7.99 -6.46
C PHE A 56 -3.22 -8.91 -6.65
N ALA A 57 -2.92 -9.64 -5.58
CA ALA A 57 -1.76 -10.52 -5.51
C ALA A 57 -1.87 -11.74 -6.44
N PRO A 58 -0.73 -12.26 -6.93
CA PRO A 58 0.48 -11.54 -7.32
C PRO A 58 0.47 -11.14 -8.81
N THR A 59 -0.36 -11.79 -9.63
CA THR A 59 -0.25 -11.73 -11.10
C THR A 59 -0.98 -10.57 -11.76
N ASP A 60 -1.93 -9.94 -11.07
CA ASP A 60 -2.70 -8.82 -11.63
C ASP A 60 -1.90 -7.52 -11.54
N GLY A 61 -1.18 -7.30 -10.44
CA GLY A 61 -0.26 -6.17 -10.30
C GLY A 61 -0.92 -4.84 -9.93
N ARG A 62 -2.25 -4.81 -9.73
CA ARG A 62 -2.93 -3.61 -9.23
C ARG A 62 -2.88 -3.51 -7.72
N PHE A 63 -2.70 -2.29 -7.23
CA PHE A 63 -2.84 -1.90 -5.83
C PHE A 63 -3.58 -0.56 -5.77
N HIS A 64 -4.63 -0.48 -4.97
CA HIS A 64 -5.37 0.77 -4.75
C HIS A 64 -5.36 1.17 -3.29
N TYR A 65 -5.18 2.46 -3.05
CA TYR A 65 -5.51 3.12 -1.78
C TYR A 65 -6.98 3.51 -1.77
N ASP A 66 -7.64 3.45 -0.61
CA ASP A 66 -8.93 4.12 -0.45
C ASP A 66 -8.73 5.64 -0.43
N ALA A 67 -9.31 6.34 -1.40
CA ALA A 67 -9.25 7.79 -1.54
C ALA A 67 -10.07 8.54 -0.49
N ASP A 68 -11.01 7.85 0.20
CA ASP A 68 -11.82 8.44 1.26
C ASP A 68 -11.05 8.53 2.59
N GLU A 69 -9.85 7.93 2.66
CA GLU A 69 -8.98 7.99 3.83
C GLU A 69 -8.13 9.26 3.92
N GLN A 70 -7.70 9.58 5.14
CA GLN A 70 -6.72 10.64 5.35
C GLN A 70 -5.31 10.08 5.15
N TRP A 71 -4.57 10.64 4.19
CA TRP A 71 -3.22 10.19 3.84
C TRP A 71 -2.16 11.23 4.18
N ALA A 72 -1.03 10.77 4.71
CA ALA A 72 0.16 11.56 4.93
C ALA A 72 1.39 10.90 4.32
N ALA A 73 2.36 11.72 3.90
CA ALA A 73 3.70 11.27 3.53
C ALA A 73 4.61 11.39 4.76
N GLY A 74 4.54 10.39 5.65
CA GLY A 74 5.17 10.38 6.96
C GLY A 74 4.12 10.34 8.08
N ALA A 75 4.29 9.40 9.01
CA ALA A 75 3.51 9.36 10.24
C ALA A 75 3.82 10.58 11.12
N THR A 76 2.78 11.24 11.63
CA THR A 76 2.90 12.35 12.59
C THR A 76 2.15 11.95 13.87
N PRO A 77 2.79 12.00 15.06
CA PRO A 77 2.12 11.69 16.31
C PRO A 77 0.84 12.50 16.51
N GLY A 78 -0.27 11.82 16.84
CA GLY A 78 -1.58 12.44 17.01
C GLY A 78 -2.33 12.78 15.71
N SER A 79 -1.74 12.49 14.55
CA SER A 79 -2.46 12.59 13.27
C SER A 79 -3.51 11.48 13.15
N LYS A 80 -4.60 11.78 12.44
CA LYS A 80 -5.62 10.80 12.05
C LYS A 80 -5.37 10.24 10.63
N SER A 81 -4.18 10.48 10.09
CA SER A 81 -3.82 10.06 8.73
C SER A 81 -3.00 8.78 8.71
N PHE A 82 -3.28 7.91 7.76
CA PHE A 82 -2.46 6.76 7.42
C PHE A 82 -1.20 7.19 6.68
N ASP A 83 -0.10 6.50 6.94
CA ASP A 83 1.18 6.74 6.27
C ASP A 83 1.22 6.03 4.90
N LEU A 84 1.36 6.82 3.84
CA LEU A 84 1.37 6.32 2.46
C LEU A 84 2.47 5.31 2.19
N GLU A 85 3.65 5.48 2.80
CA GLU A 85 4.81 4.61 2.59
C GLU A 85 4.60 3.25 3.25
N THR A 86 4.10 3.24 4.48
CA THR A 86 3.82 2.02 5.25
C THR A 86 2.80 1.15 4.54
N VAL A 87 1.67 1.75 4.11
CA VAL A 87 0.65 1.01 3.35
C VAL A 87 1.20 0.55 2.00
N ALA A 88 1.96 1.39 1.28
CA ALA A 88 2.61 0.94 0.04
C ALA A 88 3.51 -0.27 0.28
N LEU A 89 4.31 -0.26 1.35
CA LEU A 89 5.26 -1.30 1.65
C LEU A 89 4.57 -2.64 1.92
N HIS A 90 3.45 -2.62 2.65
CA HIS A 90 2.58 -3.77 2.89
C HIS A 90 1.99 -4.32 1.58
N GLU A 91 1.31 -3.46 0.81
CA GLU A 91 0.57 -3.89 -0.39
C GLU A 91 1.50 -4.35 -1.50
N ILE A 92 2.69 -3.73 -1.65
CA ILE A 92 3.71 -4.25 -2.56
C ILE A 92 4.19 -5.65 -2.12
N GLY A 93 4.24 -5.93 -0.82
CA GLY A 93 4.54 -7.28 -0.32
C GLY A 93 3.56 -8.33 -0.88
N HIS A 94 2.26 -8.00 -0.90
CA HIS A 94 1.25 -8.83 -1.56
C HIS A 94 1.48 -8.99 -3.06
N LEU A 95 1.83 -7.92 -3.78
CA LEU A 95 2.18 -8.00 -5.20
C LEU A 95 3.41 -8.89 -5.46
N LEU A 96 4.33 -8.98 -4.50
CA LEU A 96 5.50 -9.87 -4.54
C LEU A 96 5.20 -11.30 -4.05
N GLY A 97 3.95 -11.59 -3.69
CA GLY A 97 3.48 -12.93 -3.32
C GLY A 97 3.53 -13.25 -1.83
N LEU A 98 3.76 -12.26 -0.97
CA LEU A 98 3.68 -12.46 0.48
C LEU A 98 2.23 -12.47 0.96
N GLY A 99 1.91 -13.39 1.86
CA GLY A 99 0.68 -13.34 2.66
C GLY A 99 0.87 -12.55 3.95
N HIS A 100 -0.20 -12.42 4.72
CA HIS A 100 -0.13 -11.81 6.03
C HIS A 100 0.77 -12.58 7.01
N SER A 101 1.46 -11.83 7.87
CA SER A 101 2.20 -12.33 9.02
C SER A 101 1.32 -12.27 10.28
N GLN A 102 1.54 -13.19 11.21
CA GLN A 102 0.93 -13.15 12.54
C GLN A 102 1.78 -12.35 13.56
N VAL A 103 2.95 -11.87 13.17
CA VAL A 103 3.85 -11.10 14.04
C VAL A 103 3.45 -9.64 14.00
N GLN A 104 3.00 -9.09 15.13
CA GLN A 104 2.44 -7.72 15.24
C GLN A 104 3.39 -6.59 14.82
N GLY A 105 4.70 -6.82 14.80
CA GLY A 105 5.70 -5.85 14.32
C GLY A 105 6.17 -6.08 12.87
N ALA A 106 5.62 -7.06 12.16
CA ALA A 106 6.00 -7.31 10.77
C ALA A 106 5.23 -6.38 9.84
N ILE A 107 5.87 -5.92 8.76
CA ILE A 107 5.19 -5.08 7.77
C ILE A 107 3.95 -5.75 7.15
N MET A 108 3.96 -7.08 7.02
CA MET A 108 2.84 -7.88 6.52
C MET A 108 1.81 -8.23 7.60
N PHE A 109 1.86 -7.64 8.79
CA PHE A 109 0.77 -7.80 9.77
C PHE A 109 -0.53 -7.20 9.19
N PRO A 110 -1.69 -7.87 9.29
CA PRO A 110 -2.92 -7.51 8.55
C PRO A 110 -3.58 -6.20 8.96
N SER A 111 -3.08 -5.54 10.01
CA SER A 111 -3.65 -4.28 10.49
C SER A 111 -2.55 -3.23 10.52
N ILE A 112 -2.80 -2.09 9.89
CA ILE A 112 -1.98 -0.89 9.98
C ILE A 112 -2.82 0.14 10.71
N SER A 113 -2.35 0.61 11.86
CA SER A 113 -3.09 1.57 12.67
C SER A 113 -2.41 2.93 12.71
N ILE A 114 -3.23 3.99 12.81
CA ILE A 114 -2.77 5.37 13.07
C ILE A 114 -2.06 5.52 14.42
N LEU A 115 -2.17 4.54 15.33
CA LEU A 115 -1.57 4.54 16.67
C LEU A 115 -0.25 3.77 16.76
N ASP A 116 0.14 3.04 15.71
CA ASP A 116 1.38 2.23 15.71
C ASP A 116 2.66 3.09 15.81
N TRP A 117 2.53 4.42 15.81
CA TRP A 117 3.62 5.39 15.80
C TRP A 117 3.63 6.32 17.02
N GLY A 118 3.12 5.84 18.17
CA GLY A 118 2.88 6.67 19.36
C GLY A 118 3.34 6.12 20.71
N ASN A 119 4.13 5.06 20.79
CA ASN A 119 4.74 4.59 22.05
C ASN A 119 6.27 4.55 21.98
#